data_AF-A0AAD8ABD3-F1
#
_entry.id   AF-A0AAD8ABD3-F1
#
_cell.length_a   1.000
_cell.length_b   1.000
_cell.length_c   1.000
_cell.angle_alpha   90.00
_cell.angle_beta   90.00
_cell.angle_gamma   90.00
#
_symmetry.space_group_name_H-M   'P 1'
#
loop_
_entity.id
_entity.type
_entity.pdbx_description
1 polymer ?
#
loop_
_entity_poly.entity_id
_entity_poly.type
_entity_poly.pdbx_seq_one_letter_code
_entity_poly.pdbx_strand_id
1 'polypeptide(L)' 'MLFLLSYQVKGNNEIASARIESCRGCRLNRLPEVKQFVFEDVPLFKNVEFKHIQGASPELVVLNAQDE' A
#
# COMPACT_ATOMS: atom_id res chain seq x y z
N MET A 1 11.21 -22.39 -12.18
CA MET A 1 11.25 -22.69 -10.74
C MET A 1 10.43 -21.61 -10.04
N LEU A 2 9.16 -21.88 -9.73
CA LEU A 2 8.28 -20.92 -9.05
C LEU A 2 8.54 -21.02 -7.55
N PHE A 3 9.29 -20.08 -7.00
CA PHE A 3 9.37 -19.89 -5.55
C PHE A 3 8.08 -19.20 -5.10
N LEU A 4 7.23 -19.90 -4.36
CA LEU A 4 6.14 -19.28 -3.62
C LEU A 4 6.73 -18.68 -2.34
N LEU A 5 6.93 -17.36 -2.33
CA LEU A 5 7.17 -16.61 -1.11
C LEU A 5 5.84 -16.52 -0.35
N SER A 6 5.69 -17.34 0.69
CA SER A 6 4.58 -17.22 1.63
C SER A 6 4.94 -16.17 2.68
N TYR A 7 4.31 -15.00 2.60
CA TYR A 7 4.37 -13.96 3.63
C TYR A 7 3.08 -13.99 4.46
N GLN A 8 3.22 -14.12 5.78
CA GLN A 8 2.09 -14.09 6.72
C GLN A 8 1.96 -12.68 7.29
N VAL A 9 0.79 -12.06 7.14
CA VAL A 9 0.46 -10.78 7.79
C VAL A 9 -0.04 -11.10 9.19
N LYS A 10 0.74 -10.74 10.22
CA LYS A 10 0.39 -10.97 11.63
C LYS A 10 -0.48 -9.82 12.13
N GLY A 11 -1.79 -10.03 12.22
CA GLY A 11 -2.74 -9.10 12.81
C GLY A 11 -3.81 -9.87 13.60
N ASN A 12 -4.20 -9.37 14.77
CA ASN A 12 -5.25 -9.99 15.60
C ASN A 12 -6.67 -9.54 15.20
N ASN A 13 -6.77 -8.56 14.30
CA ASN A 13 -8.00 -7.92 13.87
C ASN A 13 -8.32 -8.31 12.42
N GLU A 14 -9.61 -8.36 12.09
CA GLU A 14 -10.06 -8.55 10.71
C GLU A 14 -9.66 -7.36 9.84
N ILE A 15 -9.05 -7.66 8.69
CA ILE A 15 -8.63 -6.65 7.71
C ILE A 15 -9.87 -6.20 6.94
N ALA A 16 -10.18 -4.90 6.98
CA ALA A 16 -11.29 -4.31 6.24
C ALA A 16 -10.82 -3.54 5.00
N SER A 17 -9.75 -2.77 5.13
CA SER A 17 -9.23 -1.90 4.07
C SER A 17 -7.70 -1.79 4.14
N ALA A 18 -7.11 -1.14 3.14
CA ALA A 18 -5.70 -0.79 3.17
C ALA A 18 -5.48 0.62 2.62
N ARG A 19 -4.40 1.25 3.05
CA ARG A 19 -4.02 2.59 2.64
C ARG A 19 -2.55 2.62 2.34
N ILE A 20 -2.19 3.08 1.15
CA ILE A 20 -0.79 3.33 0.80
C ILE A 20 -0.47 4.77 1.15
N GLU A 21 0.47 4.96 2.07
CA GLU A 21 0.93 6.27 2.49
C GLU A 21 2.30 6.54 1.86
N SER A 22 2.43 7.65 1.12
CA SER A 22 3.73 8.04 0.53
C SER A 22 3.77 9.49 0.08
N CYS A 23 4.97 10.07 -0.01
CA CYS A 23 5.19 11.28 -0.79
C CYS A 23 5.11 10.99 -2.30
N ARG A 24 4.27 11.74 -3.03
CA ARG A 24 4.02 11.56 -4.48
C ARG A 24 5.27 11.81 -5.33
N GLY A 25 6.02 12.86 -4.99
CA GLY A 25 7.16 13.34 -5.78
C GLY A 25 8.54 13.00 -5.20
N CYS A 26 8.61 12.40 -4.02
CA CYS A 26 9.86 12.11 -3.33
C CYS A 26 10.37 10.70 -3.72
N ARG A 27 10.08 9.71 -2.86
CA ARG A 27 10.62 8.35 -2.99
C ARG A 27 9.98 7.56 -4.13
N LEU A 28 8.70 7.79 -4.44
CA LEU A 28 8.01 7.10 -5.53
C LEU A 28 8.67 7.35 -6.89
N ASN A 29 9.26 8.53 -7.13
CA ASN A 29 9.96 8.81 -8.38
C ASN A 29 11.21 7.93 -8.60
N ARG A 30 11.78 7.37 -7.53
CA ARG A 30 12.92 6.43 -7.61
C ARG A 30 12.48 4.97 -7.73
N LEU A 31 11.18 4.69 -7.63
CA LEU A 31 10.58 3.37 -7.66
C LEU A 31 9.48 3.35 -8.73
N PRO A 32 9.84 3.29 -10.03
CA PRO A 32 8.89 3.46 -11.13
C PRO A 32 7.78 2.42 -11.13
N GLU A 33 8.10 1.16 -10.81
CA GLU A 33 7.12 0.08 -10.72
C GLU A 33 6.11 0.31 -9.58
N VAL A 34 6.59 0.69 -8.40
CA VAL A 34 5.73 1.01 -7.24
C VAL A 34 4.88 2.23 -7.54
N LYS A 35 5.45 3.24 -8.20
CA LYS A 35 4.73 4.44 -8.62
C LYS A 35 3.61 4.10 -9.60
N GLN A 36 3.88 3.25 -10.58
CA GLN A 36 2.88 2.79 -11.53
C GLN A 36 1.76 2.06 -10.80
N PHE A 37 2.09 1.09 -9.94
CA PHE A 37 1.11 0.39 -9.12
C PHE A 37 0.23 1.35 -8.32
N VAL A 38 0.83 2.34 -7.65
CA VAL A 38 0.09 3.32 -6.83
C VAL A 38 -0.89 4.18 -7.65
N PHE A 39 -0.57 4.52 -8.89
CA PHE A 39 -1.39 5.45 -9.68
C PHE A 39 -2.30 4.78 -10.71
N GLU A 40 -1.94 3.61 -11.20
CA GLU A 40 -2.69 2.88 -12.23
C GLU A 40 -3.49 1.72 -11.64
N ASP A 41 -2.87 0.94 -10.74
CA ASP A 41 -3.49 -0.29 -10.22
C ASP A 41 -4.33 -0.04 -8.96
N VAL A 42 -3.85 0.78 -8.01
CA VAL A 42 -4.58 1.06 -6.75
C VAL A 42 -6.03 1.52 -6.98
N PRO A 43 -6.35 2.41 -7.94
CA PRO A 43 -7.73 2.80 -8.23
C PRO A 43 -8.66 1.64 -8.64
N LEU A 44 -8.11 0.49 -9.04
CA LEU A 44 -8.89 -0.70 -9.41
C LEU A 44 -9.32 -1.53 -8.20
N PHE A 45 -8.71 -1.32 -7.03
CA PHE A 45 -9.04 -2.03 -5.80
C PHE A 45 -10.10 -1.25 -5.00
N LYS A 46 -11.19 -1.92 -4.62
CA LYS A 46 -12.34 -1.26 -3.97
C LYS A 46 -12.04 -0.72 -2.56
N ASN A 47 -11.18 -1.39 -1.82
CA ASN A 47 -10.90 -1.12 -0.40
C ASN A 47 -9.44 -0.70 -0.16
N VAL A 48 -8.77 -0.21 -1.20
CA VAL A 48 -7.41 0.31 -1.11
C VAL A 48 -7.39 1.74 -1.59
N GLU A 49 -6.80 2.63 -0.80
CA GLU A 49 -6.66 4.03 -1.17
C GLU A 49 -5.22 4.52 -1.07
N PHE A 50 -4.91 5.59 -1.79
CA PHE A 50 -3.62 6.25 -1.73
C PHE A 50 -3.71 7.58 -1.00
N LYS A 51 -2.96 7.72 0.10
CA LYS A 51 -2.85 8.95 0.88
C LYS A 51 -1.49 9.59 0.69
N HIS A 52 -1.52 10.82 0.21
CA HIS A 52 -0.30 11.61 0.06
C HIS A 52 0.18 12.15 1.41
N ILE A 53 1.40 11.78 1.82
CA ILE A 53 2.07 12.34 3.00
C ILE A 53 3.43 12.88 2.59
N GLN A 54 3.65 14.18 2.82
CA GLN A 54 4.91 14.82 2.44
C GLN A 54 6.08 14.18 3.21
N GLY A 55 7.18 13.89 2.50
CA GLY A 55 8.39 13.28 3.07
C GLY A 55 8.29 11.80 3.45
N ALA A 56 7.09 11.21 3.45
CA ALA A 56 6.89 9.81 3.83
C ALA A 56 7.51 8.83 2.81
N SER A 57 8.02 7.71 3.35
CA SER A 57 8.34 6.53 2.56
C SER A 57 7.05 5.85 2.06
N PRO A 58 7.10 5.12 0.94
CA PRO A 58 5.95 4.34 0.49
C PRO A 58 5.73 3.14 1.41
N GLU A 59 4.63 3.15 2.15
CA GLU A 59 4.24 2.08 3.05
C GLU A 59 2.78 1.67 2.82
N LEU A 60 2.52 0.37 2.94
CA LEU A 60 1.17 -0.20 2.92
C LEU A 60 0.70 -0.36 4.36
N VAL A 61 -0.30 0.41 4.73
CA VAL A 61 -1.00 0.32 6.01
C VAL A 61 -2.23 -0.55 5.80
N VAL A 62 -2.39 -1.58 6.64
CA VAL A 62 -3.54 -2.47 6.61
C VAL A 62 -4.44 -2.08 7.77
N LEU A 63 -5.72 -1.85 7.50
CA LEU A 63 -6.65 -1.24 8.43
C LEU A 63 -7.79 -2.21 8.77
N ASN A 64 -8.20 -2.21 10.04
CA ASN A 64 -9.43 -2.88 10.48
C ASN A 64 -10.68 -2.03 10.17
N ALA A 65 -11.86 -2.50 10.60
CA ALA A 65 -13.13 -1.79 10.38
C ALA A 65 -13.24 -0.44 11.14
N GLN A 66 -12.29 -0.15 12.03
CA GLN A 66 -12.19 1.07 12.82
C GLN A 66 -11.11 2.03 12.27
N ASP A 67 -10.53 1.74 11.09
CA ASP A 67 -9.41 2.47 10.49
C ASP A 67 -8.14 2.50 11.36
N GLU A 68 -7.90 1.44 12.15
CA GLU A 68 -6.68 1.18 12.94
C GLU A 68 -5.78 0.14 12.27
#